data_AF-A0A0D2G298-F1
#
_entry.id   AF-A0A0D2G298-F1
#
_cell.length_a   1.000
_cell.length_b   1.000
_cell.length_c   1.000
_cell.angle_alpha   90.00
_cell.angle_beta   90.00
_cell.angle_gamma   90.00
#
_symmetry.space_group_name_H-M   'P 1'
#
loop_
_entity.id
_entity.type
_entity.pdbx_description
1 polymer ?
#
loop_
_entity_poly.entity_id
_entity_poly.type
_entity_poly.pdbx_seq_one_letter_code
_entity_poly.pdbx_strand_id
1 'polypeptide(L)'
;MDGSRKPLNIFASLMFIHLRPDSPYKTPPVPSSTTPRRVLLDTGADFNLISHGAHSELDLSKQPYHGRVRSIGGFTDLKSAVILQWHFRSYTSESSQPPNLYHASFYVLPPESDAKFDCILGRPWIEDHWAEFVALVELNRKRDFA
;
A
#
# COMPACT_ATOMS: atom_id res chain seq x y z
N MET A 1 -9.79 30.10 -18.72
CA MET A 1 -9.12 28.84 -19.07
C MET A 1 -9.61 27.78 -18.10
N ASP A 2 -10.27 26.78 -18.64
CA ASP A 2 -11.10 25.80 -17.93
C ASP A 2 -10.23 24.87 -17.08
N GLY A 3 -10.20 25.13 -15.77
CA GLY A 3 -9.46 24.35 -14.77
C GLY A 3 -10.25 23.11 -14.36
N SER A 4 -10.57 22.24 -15.33
CA SER A 4 -11.19 20.95 -15.08
C SER A 4 -10.34 20.17 -14.06
N ARG A 5 -10.86 20.03 -12.83
CA ARG A 5 -10.29 19.12 -11.84
C ARG A 5 -10.26 17.73 -12.47
N LYS A 6 -9.07 17.18 -12.67
CA LYS A 6 -8.94 15.77 -13.08
C LYS A 6 -9.65 14.92 -12.01
N PRO A 7 -10.56 14.02 -12.39
CA PRO A 7 -11.19 13.11 -11.44
C PRO A 7 -10.11 12.33 -10.70
N LEU A 8 -10.25 12.17 -9.37
CA LEU A 8 -9.34 11.30 -8.64
C LEU A 8 -9.64 9.85 -9.03
N ASN A 9 -8.64 8.99 -8.85
CA ASN A 9 -8.85 7.56 -9.04
C ASN A 9 -9.49 7.01 -7.77
N ILE A 10 -10.75 6.59 -7.83
CA ILE A 10 -11.49 6.02 -6.68
C ILE A 10 -10.83 4.79 -6.06
N PHE A 11 -9.99 4.08 -6.82
CA PHE A 11 -9.24 2.91 -6.35
C PHE A 11 -7.87 3.28 -5.76
N ALA A 12 -7.49 4.55 -5.78
CA ALA A 12 -6.26 5.03 -5.17
C ALA A 12 -6.51 5.53 -3.75
N SER A 13 -5.76 5.01 -2.79
CA SER A 13 -5.84 5.41 -1.38
C SER A 13 -4.46 5.80 -0.84
N LEU A 14 -4.45 6.37 0.37
CA LEU A 14 -3.22 6.64 1.11
C LEU A 14 -3.08 5.60 2.23
N MET A 15 -2.01 4.81 2.17
CA MET A 15 -1.61 3.90 3.24
C MET A 15 -0.41 4.48 4.01
N PHE A 16 -0.32 4.18 5.30
CA PHE A 16 0.74 4.65 6.18
C PHE A 16 1.53 3.43 6.67
N ILE A 17 2.70 3.23 6.09
CA ILE A 17 3.59 2.10 6.41
C ILE A 17 4.36 2.42 7.68
N HIS A 18 4.41 1.47 8.62
CA HIS A 18 5.21 1.56 9.84
C HIS A 18 6.66 1.15 9.55
N LEU A 19 7.62 2.00 9.92
CA LEU A 19 9.05 1.81 9.63
C LEU A 19 9.77 0.86 10.62
N ARG A 20 9.13 0.54 11.76
CA ARG A 20 9.69 -0.34 12.80
C ARG A 20 8.57 -1.10 13.51
N PRO A 21 8.05 -2.20 12.92
CA PRO A 21 7.17 -3.10 13.64
C PRO A 21 8.01 -3.87 14.67
N ASP A 22 8.11 -3.32 15.89
CA ASP A 22 8.62 -3.92 17.12
C ASP A 22 10.00 -4.61 17.10
N SER A 23 11.01 -3.88 17.60
CA SER A 23 12.19 -4.50 18.21
C SER A 23 11.78 -5.16 19.53
N PRO A 24 12.15 -6.43 19.81
CA PRO A 24 11.86 -7.09 21.09
C PRO A 24 12.62 -6.49 22.29
N TYR A 25 13.43 -5.44 22.09
CA TYR A 25 14.21 -4.81 23.16
C TYR A 25 13.47 -3.63 23.79
N LYS A 26 12.98 -3.87 25.01
CA LYS A 26 12.48 -2.92 26.01
C LYS A 26 13.14 -1.54 25.95
N THR A 27 12.47 -0.58 25.33
CA THR A 27 12.68 0.86 25.54
C THR A 27 11.32 1.57 25.38
N PRO A 28 11.08 2.76 25.98
CA PRO A 28 9.76 3.39 26.01
C PRO A 28 9.25 3.62 24.58
N PRO A 29 7.92 3.72 24.37
CA PRO A 29 7.32 3.65 23.05
C PRO A 29 7.78 4.86 22.24
N VAL A 30 8.81 4.67 21.41
CA VAL A 30 9.09 5.60 20.32
C VAL A 30 7.84 5.54 19.44
N PRO A 31 7.17 6.67 19.16
CA PRO A 31 6.02 6.65 18.27
C PRO A 31 6.44 5.97 16.98
N SER A 32 5.72 4.93 16.58
CA SER A 32 6.03 4.20 15.36
C SER A 32 5.98 5.20 14.22
N SER A 33 7.15 5.57 13.69
CA SER A 33 7.23 6.51 12.59
C SER A 33 6.59 5.86 11.38
N THR A 34 5.60 6.54 10.81
CA THR A 34 4.93 6.07 9.59
C THR A 34 5.33 6.92 8.41
N THR A 35 5.31 6.31 7.23
CA THR A 35 5.50 7.03 5.96
C THR A 35 4.29 6.83 5.05
N PRO A 36 3.74 7.92 4.47
CA PRO A 36 2.60 7.83 3.57
C PRO A 36 3.01 7.26 2.21
N ARG A 37 2.15 6.40 1.64
CA ARG A 37 2.30 5.80 0.30
C ARG A 37 1.00 5.84 -0.47
N ARG A 38 1.08 6.17 -1.76
CA ARG A 38 -0.04 6.06 -2.69
C ARG A 38 -0.20 4.60 -3.09
N VAL A 39 -1.33 4.01 -2.72
CA VAL A 39 -1.64 2.62 -2.99
C VAL A 39 -2.81 2.49 -3.97
N LEU A 40 -2.68 1.58 -4.94
CA LEU A 40 -3.78 1.17 -5.81
C LEU A 40 -4.45 -0.08 -5.23
N LEU A 41 -5.77 -0.08 -5.15
CA LEU A 41 -6.59 -1.24 -4.84
C LEU A 41 -6.93 -1.96 -6.15
N ASP A 42 -6.27 -3.08 -6.45
CA ASP A 42 -6.31 -3.74 -7.76
C ASP A 42 -6.84 -5.17 -7.64
N THR A 43 -8.11 -5.37 -8.01
CA THR A 43 -8.74 -6.70 -8.07
C THR A 43 -8.19 -7.57 -9.20
N GLY A 44 -7.41 -7.03 -10.13
CA GLY A 44 -6.73 -7.79 -11.20
C GLY A 44 -5.33 -8.26 -10.82
N ALA A 45 -4.77 -7.78 -9.70
CA ALA A 45 -3.44 -8.19 -9.25
C ALA A 45 -3.53 -9.42 -8.33
N ASP A 46 -2.83 -10.50 -8.66
CA ASP A 46 -2.83 -11.73 -7.86
C ASP A 46 -2.02 -11.63 -6.56
N PHE A 47 -1.32 -10.52 -6.33
CA PHE A 47 -0.44 -10.30 -5.18
C PHE A 47 -0.23 -8.81 -4.93
N ASN A 48 0.31 -8.48 -3.75
CA ASN A 48 0.68 -7.12 -3.40
C ASN A 48 2.06 -6.76 -3.97
N LEU A 49 2.21 -5.51 -4.41
CA LEU A 49 3.46 -4.99 -4.97
C LEU A 49 3.88 -3.70 -4.27
N ILE A 50 5.18 -3.50 -4.12
CA ILE A 50 5.78 -2.23 -3.72
C ILE A 50 6.82 -1.79 -4.76
N SER A 51 6.84 -0.51 -5.12
CA SER A 51 7.84 0.03 -6.03
C SER A 51 9.24 0.00 -5.39
N HIS A 52 10.28 -0.10 -6.22
CA HIS A 52 11.65 -0.05 -5.72
C HIS A 52 11.94 1.23 -4.92
N GLY A 53 11.52 2.39 -5.46
CA GLY A 53 11.71 3.69 -4.82
C GLY A 53 11.02 3.75 -3.46
N ALA A 54 9.74 3.38 -3.38
CA ALA A 54 8.99 3.39 -2.14
C ALA A 54 9.60 2.47 -1.08
N HIS A 55 10.12 1.30 -1.48
CA HIS A 55 10.84 0.39 -0.60
C HIS A 55 12.18 0.96 -0.12
N SER A 56 12.97 1.59 -1.00
CA SER A 56 14.32 2.08 -0.65
C SER A 56 14.34 3.09 0.49
N GLU A 57 13.21 3.78 0.71
CA GLU A 57 13.02 4.74 1.81
C GLU A 57 12.63 4.08 3.15
N LEU A 58 12.26 2.80 3.17
CA LEU A 58 11.72 2.15 4.38
C LEU A 58 12.80 1.60 5.32
N ASP A 59 14.04 1.46 4.86
CA ASP A 59 15.13 0.79 5.58
C ASP A 59 14.74 -0.60 6.15
N LEU A 60 13.95 -1.36 5.37
CA LEU A 60 13.51 -2.71 5.73
C LEU A 60 14.33 -3.77 4.98
N SER A 61 14.59 -4.89 5.66
CA SER A 61 15.27 -6.03 5.07
C SER A 61 14.38 -6.74 4.05
N LYS A 62 14.95 -7.03 2.87
CA LYS A 62 14.31 -7.84 1.83
C LYS A 62 14.52 -9.32 2.10
N GLN A 63 13.51 -10.12 1.82
CA GLN A 63 13.63 -11.57 1.69
C GLN A 63 13.90 -11.93 0.23
N PRO A 64 14.87 -12.81 -0.07
CA PRO A 64 15.08 -13.31 -1.41
C PRO A 64 13.82 -13.95 -1.99
N TYR A 65 13.54 -13.69 -3.25
CA TYR A 65 12.42 -14.31 -3.98
C TYR A 65 12.83 -14.52 -5.43
N HIS A 66 12.27 -15.53 -6.09
CA HIS A 66 12.50 -15.79 -7.51
C HIS A 66 11.18 -16.14 -8.16
N GLY A 67 10.58 -15.15 -8.83
CA GLY A 67 9.35 -15.34 -9.57
C GLY A 67 9.29 -14.42 -10.78
N ARG A 68 8.32 -14.67 -11.66
CA ARG A 68 8.07 -13.87 -12.84
C ARG A 68 6.60 -13.52 -12.90
N VAL A 69 6.31 -12.25 -13.16
CA VAL A 69 4.96 -11.71 -13.31
C VAL A 69 4.71 -11.40 -14.76
N ARG A 70 3.47 -11.65 -15.20
CA ARG A 70 2.96 -11.22 -16.50
C ARG A 70 2.01 -10.04 -16.29
N SER A 71 2.29 -8.94 -16.97
CA SER A 71 1.42 -7.77 -17.07
C SER A 71 1.03 -7.53 -18.53
N ILE A 72 0.24 -6.49 -18.78
CA ILE A 72 -0.05 -6.02 -20.14
C ILE A 72 1.24 -5.60 -20.87
N GLY A 73 2.22 -5.03 -20.13
CA GLY A 73 3.50 -4.58 -20.67
C GLY A 73 4.52 -5.71 -20.91
N GLY A 74 4.15 -6.97 -20.67
CA GLY A 74 5.05 -8.12 -20.80
C GLY A 74 5.44 -8.72 -19.45
N PHE A 75 6.65 -9.27 -19.38
CA PHE A 75 7.13 -10.01 -18.21
C PHE A 75 8.08 -9.19 -17.36
N THR A 76 7.96 -9.35 -16.04
CA THR A 76 8.85 -8.71 -15.05
C THR A 76 9.32 -9.76 -14.06
N ASP A 77 10.63 -9.85 -13.86
CA ASP A 77 11.22 -10.73 -12.86
C ASP A 77 11.19 -10.06 -11.48
N LEU A 78 10.68 -10.78 -10.48
CA LEU A 78 10.66 -10.37 -9.08
C LEU A 78 11.76 -11.10 -8.32
N LYS A 79 12.64 -10.32 -7.67
CA LYS A 79 13.84 -10.84 -6.99
C LYS A 79 13.78 -10.82 -5.46
N SER A 80 12.75 -10.17 -4.92
CA SER A 80 12.62 -10.00 -3.47
C SER A 80 11.20 -9.71 -3.04
N ALA A 81 10.90 -10.03 -1.78
CA ALA A 81 9.70 -9.63 -1.09
C ALA A 81 10.05 -8.90 0.22
N VAL A 82 9.10 -8.16 0.77
CA VAL A 82 9.18 -7.50 2.08
C VAL A 82 7.86 -7.71 2.80
N ILE A 83 7.89 -7.78 4.12
CA ILE A 83 6.69 -7.80 4.94
C ILE A 83 6.44 -6.37 5.43
N LEU A 84 5.24 -5.85 5.18
CA LEU A 84 4.86 -4.50 5.57
C LEU A 84 3.79 -4.57 6.65
N GLN A 85 3.86 -3.62 7.59
CA GLN A 85 2.77 -3.28 8.49
C GLN A 85 2.25 -1.89 8.13
N TRP A 86 0.95 -1.72 7.97
CA TRP A 86 0.36 -0.44 7.60
C TRP A 86 -1.03 -0.23 8.17
N HIS A 87 -1.53 0.99 8.01
CA HIS A 87 -2.95 1.31 8.19
C HIS A 87 -3.40 2.30 7.12
N PHE A 88 -4.71 2.45 6.94
CA PHE A 88 -5.28 3.55 6.17
C PHE A 88 -5.57 4.75 7.06
N ARG A 89 -5.68 5.94 6.46
CA ARG A 89 -6.11 7.13 7.20
C ARG A 89 -7.43 6.86 7.92
N SER A 90 -7.50 7.10 9.22
CA SER A 90 -8.78 7.13 9.93
C SER A 90 -9.57 8.36 9.49
N TYR A 91 -10.83 8.15 9.10
CA TYR A 91 -11.71 9.21 8.59
C TYR A 91 -12.74 9.68 9.63
N THR A 92 -12.79 9.01 10.77
CA THR A 92 -13.60 9.39 11.92
C THR A 92 -12.72 10.16 12.90
N SER A 93 -12.76 11.50 12.80
CA SER A 93 -12.11 12.43 13.74
C SER A 93 -12.58 12.27 15.20
N GLU A 94 -13.60 11.44 15.45
CA GLU A 94 -14.20 11.19 16.76
C GLU A 94 -14.10 9.73 17.24
N SER A 95 -13.55 8.80 16.44
CA SER A 95 -13.40 7.43 16.93
C SER A 95 -12.15 7.33 17.80
N SER A 96 -12.32 7.10 19.10
CA SER A 96 -11.26 6.69 20.03
C SER A 96 -10.68 5.30 19.70
N GLN A 97 -11.18 4.65 18.65
CA GLN A 97 -10.68 3.36 18.21
C GLN A 97 -9.34 3.50 17.49
N PRO A 98 -8.35 2.65 17.82
CA PRO A 98 -7.08 2.62 17.11
C PRO A 98 -7.33 2.25 15.64
N PRO A 99 -6.49 2.75 14.71
CA PRO A 99 -6.60 2.36 13.32
C PRO A 99 -6.39 0.85 13.16
N ASN A 100 -7.15 0.23 12.27
CA ASN A 100 -6.93 -1.17 11.90
C ASN A 100 -5.52 -1.30 11.29
N LEU A 101 -4.71 -2.15 11.91
CA LEU A 101 -3.36 -2.46 11.47
C LEU A 101 -3.40 -3.72 10.59
N TYR A 102 -2.80 -3.62 9.42
CA TYR A 102 -2.68 -4.71 8.46
C TYR A 102 -1.23 -5.15 8.33
N HIS A 103 -1.06 -6.41 7.98
CA HIS A 103 0.24 -7.04 7.81
C HIS A 103 0.19 -8.03 6.65
N ALA A 104 1.09 -7.89 5.68
CA ALA A 104 1.18 -8.78 4.52
C ALA A 104 2.52 -8.68 3.81
N SER A 105 2.82 -9.69 3.01
CA SER A 105 3.96 -9.70 2.09
C SER A 105 3.67 -8.85 0.84
N PHE A 106 4.69 -8.14 0.40
CA PHE A 106 4.72 -7.35 -0.83
C PHE A 106 5.92 -7.76 -1.66
N TYR A 107 5.71 -8.04 -2.93
CA TYR A 107 6.82 -8.25 -3.86
C TYR A 107 7.38 -6.91 -4.32
N VAL A 108 8.70 -6.81 -4.36
CA VAL A 108 9.39 -5.56 -4.71
C VAL A 108 9.61 -5.53 -6.22
N LEU A 109 9.04 -4.52 -6.88
CA LEU A 109 9.30 -4.26 -8.28
C LEU A 109 10.77 -3.89 -8.51
N PRO A 110 11.35 -4.26 -9.66
CA PRO A 110 12.74 -3.96 -9.92
C PRO A 110 12.95 -2.45 -10.19
N PRO A 111 14.15 -1.89 -9.95
CA PRO A 111 14.45 -0.46 -10.05
C PRO A 111 14.07 0.20 -11.38
N GLU A 112 14.15 -0.56 -12.46
CA GLU A 112 13.84 -0.12 -13.83
C GLU A 112 12.32 0.04 -14.10
N SER A 113 11.46 -0.35 -13.15
CA SER A 113 10.01 -0.23 -13.30
C SER A 113 9.55 1.23 -13.13
N ASP A 114 8.87 1.79 -14.14
CA ASP A 114 8.19 3.10 -14.06
C ASP A 114 6.85 2.99 -13.32
N ALA A 115 6.90 2.63 -12.03
CA ALA A 115 5.73 2.43 -11.19
C ALA A 115 4.98 3.76 -10.93
N LYS A 116 3.68 3.81 -11.22
CA LYS A 116 2.83 5.01 -11.00
C LYS A 116 2.26 5.12 -9.59
N PHE A 117 2.27 4.01 -8.85
CA PHE A 117 1.86 3.90 -7.47
C PHE A 117 3.03 3.34 -6.64
N ASP A 118 3.11 3.76 -5.40
CA ASP A 118 4.10 3.25 -4.47
C ASP A 118 3.81 1.80 -4.11
N CYS A 119 2.51 1.47 -3.98
CA CYS A 119 2.04 0.14 -3.63
C CYS A 119 0.84 -0.27 -4.48
N ILE A 120 0.65 -1.58 -4.64
CA ILE A 120 -0.58 -2.21 -5.14
C ILE A 120 -1.01 -3.22 -4.10
N LEU A 121 -2.27 -3.15 -3.67
CA LEU A 121 -2.94 -4.19 -2.91
C LEU A 121 -3.74 -5.05 -3.88
N GLY A 122 -3.35 -6.31 -4.00
CA GLY A 122 -3.97 -7.27 -4.89
C GLY A 122 -5.11 -8.03 -4.24
N ARG A 123 -5.68 -8.97 -5.00
CA ARG A 123 -6.76 -9.87 -4.59
C ARG A 123 -6.56 -10.51 -3.22
N PRO A 124 -5.39 -11.03 -2.81
CA PRO A 124 -5.26 -11.68 -1.51
C PRO A 124 -5.66 -10.78 -0.34
N TRP A 125 -5.27 -9.50 -0.37
CA TRP A 125 -5.69 -8.57 0.69
C TRP A 125 -7.15 -8.17 0.54
N ILE A 126 -7.62 -7.93 -0.69
CA ILE A 126 -8.98 -7.47 -0.97
C ILE A 126 -10.04 -8.53 -0.60
N GLU A 127 -9.78 -9.80 -0.93
CA GLU A 127 -10.69 -10.91 -0.64
C GLU A 127 -10.84 -11.11 0.88
N ASP A 128 -9.73 -11.01 1.64
CA ASP A 128 -9.74 -11.10 3.10
C ASP A 128 -10.38 -9.87 3.79
N HIS A 129 -10.43 -8.71 3.11
CA HIS A 129 -10.87 -7.43 3.68
C HIS A 129 -11.89 -6.71 2.79
N TRP A 130 -12.87 -7.46 2.27
CA TRP A 130 -13.85 -6.94 1.30
C TRP A 130 -14.62 -5.71 1.80
N ALA A 131 -15.02 -5.70 3.07
CA ALA A 131 -15.76 -4.59 3.66
C ALA A 131 -14.93 -3.30 3.68
N GLU A 132 -13.68 -3.38 4.13
CA GLU A 132 -12.72 -2.28 4.10
C GLU A 132 -12.44 -1.79 2.67
N PHE A 133 -12.27 -2.70 1.71
CA PHE A 133 -12.10 -2.35 0.30
C PHE A 133 -13.28 -1.51 -0.22
N VAL A 134 -14.52 -1.97 0.00
CA VAL A 134 -15.73 -1.24 -0.41
C VAL A 134 -15.80 0.13 0.29
N ALA A 135 -15.50 0.18 1.59
CA ALA A 135 -15.53 1.43 2.35
C ALA A 135 -14.51 2.46 1.82
N LEU A 136 -13.30 2.04 1.46
CA LEU A 136 -12.26 2.91 0.88
C LEU A 136 -12.70 3.44 -0.49
N VAL A 137 -13.22 2.58 -1.37
CA VAL A 137 -13.68 2.98 -2.71
C VAL A 137 -14.85 3.96 -2.62
N GLU A 138 -15.84 3.69 -1.78
CA GLU A 138 -17.02 4.57 -1.62
C GLU A 138 -16.64 5.92 -0.99
N LEU A 139 -15.68 5.94 -0.07
CA LEU A 139 -15.18 7.19 0.47
C LEU A 139 -14.46 8.04 -0.58
N ASN A 140 -13.60 7.42 -1.39
CA ASN A 140 -12.91 8.14 -2.46
C ASN A 140 -13.89 8.65 -3.52
N ARG A 141 -14.91 7.84 -3.85
CA ARG A 141 -16.01 8.25 -4.72
C ARG A 141 -16.72 9.50 -4.19
N LYS A 142 -17.04 9.56 -2.88
CA LYS A 142 -17.66 10.76 -2.27
C LYS A 142 -16.76 12.00 -2.37
N ARG A 143 -15.43 11.83 -2.35
CA ARG A 143 -14.47 12.94 -2.52
C ARG A 143 -14.37 13.43 -3.95
N ASP A 144 -14.55 12.56 -4.94
CA ASP A 144 -14.59 12.96 -6.35
C ASP A 144 -15.79 13.83 -6.71
N PHE A 145 -16.89 13.68 -5.96
CA PHE A 145 -18.12 14.45 -6.15
C PHE A 145 -18.23 15.67 -5.22
N ALA A 146 -17.19 15.99 -4.43
CA ALA A 146 -17.15 17.13 -3.49
C ALA A 146 -16.23 18.26 -4.00
#